data_AF-A0AAW6WFH1-F1
#
_entry.id   AF-A0AAW6WFH1-F1
#
_cell.length_a   1.000
_cell.length_b   1.000
_cell.length_c   1.000
_cell.angle_alpha   90.00
_cell.angle_beta   90.00
_cell.angle_gamma   90.00
#
_symmetry.space_group_name_H-M   'P 1'
#
loop_
_entity.id
_entity.type
_entity.pdbx_description
1 polymer ?
#
loop_
_entity_poly.entity_id
_entity_poly.type
_entity_poly.pdbx_seq_one_letter_code
_entity_poly.pdbx_strand_id
1 'polypeptide(L)'
;MSKGRSETEDQARQLFRDQRNILDLIKEPKSRSGFEPAIHHLFGDKRQRGKTARIVNHEFLFSGVKKDLVSFLPVNWRKELDKINVTWRGCENWWLGYPFVALMELKVSDDGIKGHLKLNAEVGPLSEHNVRKRIIVTITQAALAKNFDRIQFPADALDKGRLYSRFLRRNSIAVNDIRDTDEMEKKFEQLIADFEPEFDLVASLIPELSDELP
;
A
#
# COMPACT_ATOMS: atom_id res chain seq x y z
N MET A 1 -38.22 5.91 13.62
CA MET A 1 -37.98 5.77 12.16
C MET A 1 -36.47 5.85 11.90
N SER A 2 -35.81 4.75 11.54
CA SER A 2 -34.33 4.69 11.35
C SER A 2 -33.89 3.68 10.26
N LYS A 3 -34.80 3.21 9.39
CA LYS A 3 -34.48 2.19 8.37
C LYS A 3 -33.99 2.76 7.04
N GLY A 4 -34.44 3.95 6.63
CA GLY A 4 -34.12 4.51 5.30
C GLY A 4 -32.69 5.04 5.10
N ARG A 5 -31.92 5.24 6.19
CA ARG A 5 -30.55 5.79 6.13
C ARG A 5 -29.46 4.71 5.91
N SER A 6 -29.68 3.48 6.38
CA SER A 6 -28.74 2.38 6.15
C SER A 6 -28.89 1.78 4.76
N GLU A 7 -30.13 1.69 4.26
CA GLU A 7 -30.42 1.15 2.92
C GLU A 7 -29.83 2.03 1.81
N THR A 8 -29.81 3.35 1.99
CA THR A 8 -29.20 4.29 1.03
C THR A 8 -27.67 4.24 1.04
N GLU A 9 -27.04 4.00 2.19
CA GLU A 9 -25.58 3.79 2.27
C GLU A 9 -25.15 2.44 1.65
N ASP A 10 -25.95 1.39 1.88
CA ASP A 10 -25.70 0.08 1.28
C ASP A 10 -25.89 0.12 -0.25
N GLN A 11 -26.92 0.83 -0.73
CA GLN A 11 -27.13 1.08 -2.16
C GLN A 11 -25.99 1.89 -2.78
N ALA A 12 -25.48 2.92 -2.09
CA ALA A 12 -24.32 3.68 -2.56
C ALA A 12 -23.06 2.81 -2.64
N ARG A 13 -22.81 1.95 -1.63
CA ARG A 13 -21.69 1.00 -1.63
C ARG A 13 -21.82 -0.04 -2.74
N GLN A 14 -23.03 -0.50 -3.03
CA GLN A 14 -23.31 -1.41 -4.14
C GLN A 14 -23.06 -0.72 -5.48
N LEU A 15 -23.54 0.52 -5.66
CA LEU A 15 -23.24 1.35 -6.82
C LEU A 15 -21.73 1.55 -7.04
N PHE A 16 -20.95 1.79 -5.98
CA PHE A 16 -19.49 1.90 -6.10
C PHE A 16 -18.80 0.58 -6.49
N ARG A 17 -19.30 -0.57 -5.99
CA ARG A 17 -18.78 -1.89 -6.39
C ARG A 17 -19.16 -2.21 -7.83
N ASP A 18 -20.39 -1.89 -8.23
CA ASP A 18 -20.92 -2.19 -9.55
C ASP A 18 -20.30 -1.27 -10.62
N GLN A 19 -20.08 0.01 -10.32
CA GLN A 19 -19.32 0.91 -11.20
C GLN A 19 -17.86 0.46 -11.36
N ARG A 20 -17.23 -0.05 -10.31
CA ARG A 20 -15.87 -0.62 -10.40
C ARG A 20 -15.85 -1.89 -11.26
N ASN A 21 -16.86 -2.75 -11.14
CA ASN A 21 -16.99 -3.96 -11.95
C ASN A 21 -17.26 -3.66 -13.43
N ILE A 22 -18.10 -2.66 -13.74
CA ILE A 22 -18.40 -2.25 -15.13
C ILE A 22 -17.15 -1.64 -15.82
N LEU A 23 -16.35 -0.87 -15.10
CA LEU A 23 -15.07 -0.36 -15.62
C LEU A 23 -14.04 -1.47 -15.88
N ASP A 24 -14.11 -2.57 -15.15
CA ASP A 24 -13.26 -3.75 -15.37
C ASP A 24 -13.72 -4.59 -16.59
N LEU A 25 -14.99 -4.51 -16.99
CA LEU A 25 -15.56 -5.25 -18.14
C LEU A 25 -15.30 -4.58 -19.51
N ILE A 26 -14.98 -3.28 -19.54
CA ILE A 26 -14.71 -2.52 -20.79
C ILE A 26 -13.23 -2.62 -21.22
N LYS A 27 -12.37 -3.26 -20.41
CA LYS A 27 -10.97 -3.48 -20.81
C LYS A 27 -10.87 -4.71 -21.70
N GLU A 28 -10.63 -4.46 -22.99
CA GLU A 28 -10.09 -5.43 -23.94
C GLU A 28 -8.99 -6.30 -23.30
N PRO A 29 -8.81 -7.56 -23.74
CA PRO A 29 -7.80 -8.45 -23.19
C PRO A 29 -6.39 -7.93 -23.52
N LYS A 30 -5.91 -6.98 -22.71
CA LYS A 30 -4.56 -6.42 -22.77
C LYS A 30 -3.56 -7.56 -22.62
N SER A 31 -2.60 -7.61 -23.54
CA SER A 31 -1.41 -8.45 -23.52
C SER A 31 -0.89 -8.68 -22.10
N ARG A 32 -0.50 -9.93 -21.78
CA ARG A 32 0.03 -10.27 -20.46
C ARG A 32 1.30 -9.44 -20.21
N SER A 33 1.25 -8.57 -19.21
CA SER A 33 2.43 -7.84 -18.72
C SER A 33 3.39 -8.82 -18.04
N GLY A 34 4.68 -8.46 -18.01
CA GLY A 34 5.72 -9.13 -17.23
C GLY A 34 5.62 -8.87 -15.72
N PHE A 35 4.58 -8.15 -15.28
CA PHE A 35 4.39 -7.80 -13.86
C PHE A 35 4.15 -9.02 -12.98
N GLU A 36 3.14 -9.83 -13.28
CA GLU A 36 2.87 -11.03 -12.47
C GLU A 36 4.06 -12.00 -12.45
N PRO A 37 4.72 -12.32 -13.58
CA PRO A 37 5.97 -13.07 -13.59
C PRO A 37 7.08 -12.47 -12.72
N ALA A 38 7.30 -11.15 -12.77
CA ALA A 38 8.29 -10.48 -11.93
C ALA A 38 7.98 -10.62 -10.44
N ILE A 39 6.70 -10.46 -10.07
CA ILE A 39 6.26 -10.69 -8.69
C ILE A 39 6.46 -12.15 -8.27
N HIS A 40 6.28 -13.11 -9.18
CA HIS A 40 6.57 -14.53 -8.90
C HIS A 40 8.04 -14.78 -8.60
N HIS A 41 8.96 -14.21 -9.36
CA HIS A 41 10.38 -14.37 -9.09
C HIS A 41 10.80 -13.68 -7.78
N LEU A 42 10.28 -12.47 -7.52
CA LEU A 42 10.63 -11.70 -6.33
C LEU A 42 10.06 -12.28 -5.01
N PHE A 43 8.83 -12.78 -5.02
CA PHE A 43 8.16 -13.30 -3.82
C PHE A 43 8.10 -14.84 -3.76
N GLY A 44 8.56 -15.53 -4.80
CA GLY A 44 8.55 -16.98 -4.94
C GLY A 44 7.20 -17.57 -5.39
N ASP A 45 7.26 -18.82 -5.85
CA ASP A 45 6.10 -19.52 -6.44
C ASP A 45 4.95 -19.76 -5.47
N LYS A 46 5.27 -19.96 -4.19
CA LYS A 46 4.27 -20.15 -3.12
C LYS A 46 3.96 -18.80 -2.49
N ARG A 47 3.31 -17.91 -3.26
CA ARG A 47 2.72 -16.61 -2.87
C ARG A 47 1.66 -16.77 -1.77
N GLN A 48 2.06 -17.33 -0.63
CA GLN A 48 1.21 -17.60 0.50
C GLN A 48 1.19 -16.34 1.35
N ARG A 49 0.00 -15.79 1.54
CA ARG A 49 -0.24 -14.63 2.40
C ARG A 49 0.42 -14.86 3.77
N GLY A 50 1.22 -13.90 4.21
CA GLY A 50 1.99 -13.99 5.45
C GLY A 50 3.34 -14.71 5.34
N LYS A 51 3.82 -15.06 4.13
CA LYS A 51 5.20 -15.53 3.94
C LYS A 51 6.14 -14.36 3.64
N THR A 52 7.37 -14.49 4.11
CA THR A 52 8.42 -13.50 3.89
C THR A 52 9.20 -13.82 2.63
N ALA A 53 9.57 -12.79 1.89
CA ALA A 53 10.51 -12.84 0.79
C ALA A 53 11.59 -11.77 1.00
N ARG A 54 12.80 -12.04 0.54
CA ARG A 54 13.90 -11.08 0.56
C ARG A 54 13.99 -10.42 -0.80
N ILE A 55 13.89 -9.09 -0.82
CA ILE A 55 14.05 -8.26 -2.02
C ILE A 55 15.17 -7.27 -1.72
N VAL A 56 16.25 -7.33 -2.50
CA VAL A 56 17.51 -6.63 -2.17
C VAL A 56 18.00 -7.03 -0.76
N ASN A 57 18.15 -6.07 0.15
CA ASN A 57 18.62 -6.28 1.52
C ASN A 57 17.49 -6.30 2.56
N HIS A 58 16.23 -6.30 2.11
CA HIS A 58 15.07 -6.16 2.97
C HIS A 58 14.17 -7.37 2.90
N GLU A 59 13.54 -7.69 4.04
CA GLU A 59 12.51 -8.73 4.10
C GLU A 59 11.12 -8.09 4.07
N PHE A 60 10.25 -8.66 3.25
CA PHE A 60 8.87 -8.22 3.09
C PHE A 60 7.91 -9.38 3.29
N LEU A 61 6.83 -9.13 4.00
CA LEU A 61 5.71 -10.04 4.17
C LEU A 61 4.75 -9.89 3.00
N PHE A 62 4.58 -10.94 2.21
CA PHE A 62 3.62 -10.96 1.11
C PHE A 62 2.18 -10.93 1.64
N SER A 63 1.36 -10.00 1.13
CA SER A 63 -0.05 -9.87 1.51
C SER A 63 -0.97 -10.40 0.40
N GLY A 64 -0.73 -10.00 -0.85
CA GLY A 64 -1.57 -10.42 -1.97
C GLY A 64 -1.19 -9.73 -3.26
N VAL A 65 -1.62 -10.32 -4.38
CA VAL A 65 -1.35 -9.85 -5.74
C VAL A 65 -2.64 -9.76 -6.56
N LYS A 66 -2.68 -8.80 -7.46
CA LYS A 66 -3.65 -8.61 -8.53
C LYS A 66 -2.89 -8.33 -9.82
N LYS A 67 -3.59 -8.30 -10.96
CA LYS A 67 -3.01 -8.14 -12.30
C LYS A 67 -1.86 -7.13 -12.38
N ASP A 68 -2.07 -5.93 -11.84
CA ASP A 68 -1.13 -4.80 -11.93
C ASP A 68 -0.76 -4.25 -10.54
N LEU A 69 -0.90 -5.06 -9.48
CA LEU A 69 -0.66 -4.61 -8.11
C LEU A 69 -0.19 -5.75 -7.22
N VAL A 70 0.87 -5.54 -6.45
CA VAL A 70 1.23 -6.40 -5.31
C VAL A 70 1.20 -5.59 -4.02
N SER A 71 0.72 -6.22 -2.95
CA SER A 71 0.69 -5.70 -1.59
C SER A 71 1.62 -6.52 -0.71
N PHE A 72 2.39 -5.83 0.13
CA PHE A 72 3.36 -6.41 1.04
C PHE A 72 3.59 -5.49 2.23
N LEU A 73 4.27 -6.00 3.26
CA LEU A 73 4.58 -5.25 4.47
C LEU A 73 6.07 -5.41 4.80
N PRO A 74 6.84 -4.33 4.97
CA PRO A 74 8.20 -4.42 5.48
C PRO A 74 8.24 -5.20 6.82
N VAL A 75 9.13 -6.18 6.95
CA VAL A 75 9.20 -7.03 8.14
C VAL A 75 9.59 -6.22 9.38
N ASN A 76 10.40 -5.17 9.23
CA ASN A 76 10.70 -4.24 10.33
C ASN A 76 9.42 -3.55 10.85
N TRP A 77 8.50 -3.13 9.98
CA TRP A 77 7.22 -2.56 10.42
C TRP A 77 6.41 -3.58 11.20
N ARG A 78 6.29 -4.80 10.68
CA ARG A 78 5.60 -5.88 11.38
C ARG A 78 6.18 -6.11 12.78
N LYS A 79 7.50 -6.23 12.88
CA LYS A 79 8.18 -6.50 14.17
C LYS A 79 7.84 -5.43 15.20
N GLU A 80 7.84 -4.16 14.81
CA GLU A 80 7.49 -3.09 15.74
C GLU A 80 5.98 -3.07 16.06
N LEU A 81 5.11 -3.33 15.08
CA LEU A 81 3.66 -3.40 15.30
C LEU A 81 3.25 -4.54 16.23
N ASP A 82 3.90 -5.70 16.09
CA ASP A 82 3.65 -6.88 16.92
C ASP A 82 4.01 -6.62 18.40
N LYS A 83 4.99 -5.74 18.68
CA LYS A 83 5.37 -5.36 20.07
C LYS A 83 4.31 -4.53 20.76
N ILE A 84 3.51 -3.76 20.02
CA ILE A 84 2.45 -2.91 20.57
C ILE A 84 1.32 -3.76 21.19
N ASN A 85 1.17 -5.01 20.72
CA ASN A 85 0.23 -5.98 21.28
C ASN A 85 -1.22 -5.46 21.41
N VAL A 86 -1.70 -4.74 20.39
CA VAL A 86 -3.08 -4.26 20.29
C VAL A 86 -3.78 -4.85 19.09
N THR A 87 -5.12 -4.85 19.14
CA THR A 87 -5.94 -5.05 17.95
C THR A 87 -6.14 -3.71 17.24
N TRP A 88 -5.64 -3.62 16.00
CA TRP A 88 -5.85 -2.46 15.12
C TRP A 88 -7.29 -2.42 14.60
N ARG A 89 -8.22 -1.95 15.43
CA ARG A 89 -9.65 -1.92 15.10
C ARG A 89 -9.90 -1.16 13.79
N GLY A 90 -10.72 -1.75 12.92
CA GLY A 90 -10.98 -1.27 11.56
C GLY A 90 -10.04 -1.86 10.50
N CYS A 91 -8.90 -2.45 10.89
CA CYS A 91 -7.97 -3.10 9.98
C CYS A 91 -8.19 -4.62 9.85
N GLU A 92 -9.26 -5.20 10.41
CA GLU A 92 -9.47 -6.66 10.45
C GLU A 92 -9.54 -7.28 9.06
N ASN A 93 -10.12 -6.57 8.09
CA ASN A 93 -10.18 -6.96 6.68
C ASN A 93 -9.17 -6.20 5.80
N TRP A 94 -8.27 -5.45 6.42
CA TRP A 94 -7.28 -4.62 5.74
C TRP A 94 -5.94 -5.35 5.69
N TRP A 95 -5.60 -5.84 4.50
CA TRP A 95 -4.33 -6.55 4.21
C TRP A 95 -4.00 -7.65 5.20
N LEU A 96 -3.06 -7.43 6.12
CA LEU A 96 -2.60 -8.43 7.08
C LEU A 96 -3.09 -8.13 8.52
N GLY A 97 -4.09 -7.27 8.69
CA GLY A 97 -4.58 -6.86 10.01
C GLY A 97 -3.84 -5.67 10.62
N TYR A 98 -2.88 -5.09 9.89
CA TYR A 98 -2.02 -4.00 10.35
C TYR A 98 -2.45 -2.64 9.79
N PRO A 99 -2.16 -1.53 10.47
CA PRO A 99 -2.53 -0.19 10.03
C PRO A 99 -1.64 0.33 8.89
N PHE A 100 -0.58 -0.40 8.54
CA PHE A 100 0.34 -0.04 7.46
C PHE A 100 0.36 -1.10 6.36
N VAL A 101 0.64 -0.66 5.14
CA VAL A 101 0.91 -1.53 3.99
C VAL A 101 1.81 -0.80 3.00
N ALA A 102 2.62 -1.56 2.25
CA ALA A 102 3.29 -1.11 1.04
C ALA A 102 2.69 -1.80 -0.20
N LEU A 103 2.63 -1.08 -1.31
CA LEU A 103 2.00 -1.52 -2.55
C LEU A 103 2.88 -1.14 -3.73
N MET A 104 3.14 -2.08 -4.63
CA MET A 104 3.69 -1.76 -5.95
C MET A 104 2.57 -1.85 -6.98
N GLU A 105 2.36 -0.78 -7.75
CA GLU A 105 1.37 -0.70 -8.82
C GLU A 105 2.07 -0.54 -10.17
N LEU A 106 1.67 -1.33 -11.18
CA LEU A 106 1.98 -1.06 -12.58
C LEU A 106 0.90 -0.14 -13.17
N LYS A 107 1.34 0.91 -13.83
CA LYS A 107 0.49 1.79 -14.64
C LYS A 107 0.97 1.76 -16.07
N VAL A 108 0.16 1.15 -16.93
CA VAL A 108 0.44 1.05 -18.36
C VAL A 108 0.10 2.38 -19.05
N SER A 109 1.01 2.84 -19.90
CA SER A 109 0.82 4.02 -20.75
C SER A 109 -0.21 3.77 -21.86
N ASP A 110 -0.65 4.82 -22.52
CA ASP A 110 -1.65 4.72 -23.60
C ASP A 110 -1.17 3.88 -24.80
N ASP A 111 0.15 3.80 -25.02
CA ASP A 111 0.76 2.98 -26.07
C ASP A 111 0.70 1.46 -25.79
N GLY A 112 0.34 1.05 -24.58
CA GLY A 112 0.26 -0.36 -24.18
C GLY A 112 1.60 -1.10 -24.11
N ILE A 113 2.72 -0.40 -24.34
CA ILE A 113 4.08 -0.95 -24.36
C ILE A 113 4.86 -0.43 -23.17
N LYS A 114 4.78 0.87 -22.89
CA LYS A 114 5.47 1.53 -21.79
C LYS A 114 4.60 1.57 -20.55
N GLY A 115 5.23 1.89 -19.42
CA GLY A 115 4.50 2.15 -18.20
C GLY A 115 5.38 2.76 -17.12
N HIS A 116 4.84 2.78 -15.92
CA HIS A 116 5.60 3.07 -14.71
C HIS A 116 5.20 2.14 -13.58
N LEU A 117 6.18 1.72 -12.81
CA LEU A 117 5.98 1.15 -11.48
C LEU A 117 5.81 2.29 -10.49
N LYS A 118 4.91 2.13 -9.53
CA LYS A 118 4.65 3.09 -8.46
C LYS A 118 4.58 2.41 -7.10
N LEU A 119 5.46 2.82 -6.20
CA LEU A 119 5.55 2.32 -4.83
C LEU A 119 4.74 3.19 -3.89
N ASN A 120 3.62 2.70 -3.36
CA ASN A 120 2.83 3.41 -2.35
C ASN A 120 3.08 2.81 -0.97
N ALA A 121 2.96 3.65 0.05
CA ALA A 121 2.76 3.22 1.43
C ALA A 121 1.52 3.92 1.98
N GLU A 122 0.73 3.20 2.78
CA GLU A 122 -0.59 3.63 3.23
C GLU A 122 -0.76 3.49 4.74
N VAL A 123 -1.47 4.46 5.33
CA VAL A 123 -2.11 4.32 6.64
C VAL A 123 -3.56 3.90 6.43
N GLY A 124 -3.95 2.78 7.04
CA GLY A 124 -5.21 2.07 6.85
C GLY A 124 -6.44 2.69 7.55
N PRO A 125 -7.58 1.97 7.47
CA PRO A 125 -8.89 2.38 7.97
C PRO A 125 -9.04 2.11 9.47
N LEU A 126 -8.22 2.76 10.31
CA LEU A 126 -8.40 2.67 11.76
C LEU A 126 -9.76 3.25 12.17
N SER A 127 -10.51 2.48 12.97
CA SER A 127 -11.84 2.89 13.46
C SER A 127 -11.75 4.09 14.39
N GLU A 128 -10.71 4.13 15.22
CA GLU A 128 -10.41 5.25 16.11
C GLU A 128 -9.74 6.37 15.34
N HIS A 129 -10.55 7.35 14.91
CA HIS A 129 -10.09 8.49 14.11
C HIS A 129 -8.92 9.25 14.75
N ASN A 130 -8.92 9.40 16.08
CA ASN A 130 -7.84 10.10 16.79
C ASN A 130 -6.51 9.35 16.71
N VAL A 131 -6.52 8.02 16.82
CA VAL A 131 -5.31 7.19 16.65
C VAL A 131 -4.77 7.36 15.23
N ARG A 132 -5.65 7.27 14.22
CA ARG A 132 -5.27 7.47 12.82
C ARG A 132 -4.66 8.84 12.57
N LYS A 133 -5.28 9.89 13.10
CA LYS A 133 -4.81 11.27 12.98
C LYS A 133 -3.43 11.43 13.59
N ARG A 134 -3.20 10.87 14.78
CA ARG A 134 -1.89 10.91 15.44
C ARG A 134 -0.82 10.21 14.61
N ILE A 135 -1.05 8.98 14.14
CA ILE A 135 -0.12 8.28 13.24
C ILE A 135 0.29 9.15 12.05
N ILE A 136 -0.69 9.76 11.37
CA ILE A 136 -0.43 10.63 10.21
C ILE A 136 0.40 11.86 10.62
N VAL A 137 0.07 12.49 11.74
CA VAL A 137 0.78 13.66 12.25
C VAL A 137 2.22 13.30 12.66
N THR A 138 2.43 12.21 13.39
CA THR A 138 3.74 11.73 13.82
C THR A 138 4.65 11.46 12.62
N ILE A 139 4.15 10.73 11.60
CA ILE A 139 4.90 10.48 10.36
C ILE A 139 5.23 11.79 9.65
N THR A 140 4.27 12.71 9.54
CA THR A 140 4.45 14.01 8.87
C THR A 140 5.50 14.87 9.59
N GLN A 141 5.46 14.94 10.92
CA GLN A 141 6.40 15.73 11.71
C GLN A 141 7.81 15.14 11.67
N ALA A 142 7.95 13.83 11.79
CA ALA A 142 9.24 13.15 11.69
C ALA A 142 9.86 13.29 10.29
N ALA A 143 9.05 13.19 9.23
CA ALA A 143 9.49 13.42 7.86
C ALA A 143 9.98 14.86 7.67
N LEU A 144 9.24 15.85 8.18
CA LEU A 144 9.65 17.25 8.14
C LEU A 144 10.97 17.48 8.89
N ALA A 145 11.09 16.96 10.11
CA ALA A 145 12.27 17.14 10.96
C ALA A 145 13.55 16.55 10.35
N LYS A 146 13.42 15.45 9.58
CA LYS A 146 14.55 14.78 8.93
C LYS A 146 14.69 15.11 7.43
N ASN A 147 13.93 16.08 6.92
CA ASN A 147 13.93 16.50 5.52
C ASN A 147 13.57 15.39 4.50
N PHE A 148 12.67 14.47 4.87
CA PHE A 148 12.10 13.48 3.96
C PHE A 148 10.97 14.08 3.11
N ASP A 149 11.33 14.83 2.07
CA ASP A 149 10.38 15.51 1.19
C ASP A 149 9.48 14.56 0.37
N ARG A 150 9.86 13.28 0.25
CA ARG A 150 9.06 12.22 -0.40
C ARG A 150 7.96 11.64 0.49
N ILE A 151 7.88 11.99 1.77
CA ILE A 151 6.77 11.60 2.65
C ILE A 151 5.81 12.78 2.81
N GLN A 152 4.67 12.73 2.12
CA GLN A 152 3.62 13.74 2.18
C GLN A 152 2.23 13.14 2.03
N PHE A 153 1.40 13.34 3.05
CA PHE A 153 -0.01 13.01 3.01
C PHE A 153 -0.81 14.03 2.18
N PRO A 154 -1.91 13.62 1.51
CA PRO A 154 -2.82 14.56 0.87
C PRO A 154 -3.52 15.45 1.92
N ALA A 155 -3.99 16.62 1.52
CA ALA A 155 -4.61 17.61 2.42
C ALA A 155 -5.82 17.04 3.20
N ASP A 156 -6.56 16.14 2.58
CA ASP A 156 -7.74 15.48 3.15
C ASP A 156 -7.39 14.20 3.95
N ALA A 157 -6.11 13.91 4.19
CA ALA A 157 -5.70 12.68 4.88
C ALA A 157 -6.21 12.61 6.33
N LEU A 158 -6.49 13.77 6.95
CA LEU A 158 -6.99 13.87 8.31
C LEU A 158 -8.52 13.91 8.39
N ASP A 159 -9.23 13.79 7.28
CA ASP A 159 -10.68 13.86 7.28
C ASP A 159 -11.29 12.58 7.87
N LYS A 160 -12.38 12.76 8.64
CA LYS A 160 -13.14 11.65 9.19
C LYS A 160 -13.80 10.86 8.05
N GLY A 161 -13.69 9.54 8.08
CA GLY A 161 -14.26 8.66 7.06
C GLY A 161 -13.34 8.34 5.87
N ARG A 162 -12.14 8.94 5.80
CA ARG A 162 -11.10 8.48 4.87
C ARG A 162 -10.73 7.03 5.16
N LEU A 163 -10.87 6.16 4.14
CA LEU A 163 -10.56 4.73 4.26
C LEU A 163 -9.06 4.49 4.45
N TYR A 164 -8.22 5.19 3.69
CA TYR A 164 -6.78 5.09 3.82
C TYR A 164 -6.13 6.36 3.27
N SER A 165 -4.86 6.57 3.61
CA SER A 165 -4.09 7.69 3.08
C SER A 165 -2.69 7.23 2.65
N ARG A 166 -2.37 7.49 1.39
CA ARG A 166 -1.05 7.27 0.81
C ARG A 166 -0.12 8.43 1.17
N PHE A 167 1.14 8.13 1.44
CA PHE A 167 2.11 9.18 1.84
C PHE A 167 3.41 9.22 1.04
N LEU A 168 3.72 8.26 0.18
CA LEU A 168 4.93 8.36 -0.67
C LEU A 168 4.68 9.26 -1.90
N ARG A 169 5.67 10.10 -2.22
CA ARG A 169 5.73 11.02 -3.37
C ARG A 169 7.01 10.78 -4.16
N ARG A 170 6.99 11.19 -5.44
CA ARG A 170 8.10 10.93 -6.39
C ARG A 170 8.51 9.45 -6.36
N ASN A 171 7.50 8.60 -6.30
CA ASN A 171 7.55 7.20 -5.95
C ASN A 171 7.26 6.32 -7.16
N SER A 172 7.71 6.76 -8.33
CA SER A 172 7.45 6.08 -9.59
C SER A 172 8.69 6.01 -10.45
N ILE A 173 8.85 4.90 -11.15
CA ILE A 173 9.95 4.69 -12.09
C ILE A 173 9.41 4.17 -13.42
N ALA A 174 9.95 4.68 -14.52
CA ALA A 174 9.54 4.29 -15.87
C ALA A 174 10.00 2.87 -16.22
N VAL A 175 9.17 2.19 -17.00
CA VAL A 175 9.42 0.87 -17.61
C VAL A 175 9.24 1.03 -19.11
N ASN A 176 10.24 0.63 -19.89
CA ASN A 176 10.25 0.82 -21.34
C ASN A 176 9.44 -0.24 -22.07
N ASP A 177 9.45 -1.49 -21.59
CA ASP A 177 8.56 -2.55 -22.07
C ASP A 177 7.91 -3.27 -20.89
N ILE A 178 6.60 -3.11 -20.71
CA ILE A 178 5.85 -3.75 -19.62
C ILE A 178 5.81 -5.27 -19.72
N ARG A 179 6.26 -5.86 -20.84
CA ARG A 179 6.37 -7.31 -21.05
C ARG A 179 7.75 -7.85 -20.67
N ASP A 180 8.74 -6.97 -20.50
CA ASP A 180 10.07 -7.33 -20.05
C ASP A 180 10.04 -7.57 -18.52
N THR A 181 9.99 -8.86 -18.16
CA THR A 181 10.01 -9.30 -16.77
C THR A 181 11.29 -8.90 -16.04
N ASP A 182 12.44 -8.97 -16.71
CA ASP A 182 13.74 -8.64 -16.09
C ASP A 182 13.87 -7.13 -15.84
N GLU A 183 13.38 -6.30 -16.78
CA GLU A 183 13.26 -4.86 -16.56
C GLU A 183 12.33 -4.58 -15.37
N MET A 184 11.18 -5.24 -15.31
CA MET A 184 10.20 -5.06 -14.24
C MET A 184 10.80 -5.38 -12.86
N GLU A 185 11.52 -6.49 -12.74
CA GLU A 185 12.19 -6.88 -11.49
C GLU A 185 13.25 -5.87 -11.06
N LYS A 186 14.16 -5.50 -11.98
CA LYS A 186 15.20 -4.51 -11.69
C LYS A 186 14.62 -3.17 -11.26
N LYS A 187 13.53 -2.74 -11.90
CA LYS A 187 12.83 -1.49 -11.58
C LYS A 187 12.09 -1.58 -10.25
N PHE A 188 11.54 -2.74 -9.90
CA PHE A 188 10.94 -2.99 -8.59
C PHE A 188 12.01 -2.89 -7.50
N GLU A 189 13.10 -3.64 -7.63
CA GLU A 189 14.21 -3.66 -6.68
C GLU A 189 14.82 -2.27 -6.50
N GLN A 190 15.05 -1.56 -7.60
CA GLN A 190 15.54 -0.18 -7.59
C GLN A 190 14.60 0.72 -6.77
N LEU A 191 13.29 0.66 -7.03
CA LEU A 191 12.34 1.53 -6.32
C LEU A 191 12.22 1.18 -4.83
N ILE A 192 12.41 -0.08 -4.45
CA ILE A 192 12.48 -0.50 -3.05
C ILE A 192 13.75 0.06 -2.39
N ALA A 193 14.91 -0.12 -3.02
CA ALA A 193 16.18 0.38 -2.48
C ALA A 193 16.17 1.92 -2.36
N ASP A 194 15.59 2.62 -3.34
CA ASP A 194 15.49 4.07 -3.34
C ASP A 194 14.62 4.62 -2.20
N PHE A 195 13.72 3.81 -1.62
CA PHE A 195 12.79 4.20 -0.54
C PHE A 195 13.09 3.53 0.81
N GLU A 196 14.22 2.83 0.92
CA GLU A 196 14.69 2.23 2.18
C GLU A 196 14.74 3.26 3.34
N PRO A 197 15.31 4.47 3.16
CA PRO A 197 15.32 5.48 4.21
C PRO A 197 13.93 5.88 4.74
N GLU A 198 12.93 5.98 3.87
CA GLU A 198 11.55 6.26 4.25
C GLU A 198 10.90 5.09 4.99
N PHE A 199 11.20 3.85 4.60
CA PHE A 199 10.73 2.67 5.30
C PHE A 199 11.34 2.56 6.69
N ASP A 200 12.63 2.84 6.84
CA ASP A 200 13.30 2.84 8.14
C ASP A 200 12.79 3.96 9.04
N LEU A 201 12.49 5.15 8.48
CA LEU A 201 11.84 6.21 9.24
C LEU A 201 10.52 5.72 9.82
N VAL A 202 9.63 5.19 8.99
CA VAL A 202 8.32 4.70 9.47
C VAL A 202 8.50 3.60 10.52
N ALA A 203 9.43 2.68 10.31
CA ALA A 203 9.74 1.63 11.28
C ALA A 203 10.12 2.22 12.65
N SER A 204 10.99 3.24 12.65
CA SER A 204 11.47 3.88 13.88
C SER A 204 10.39 4.61 14.68
N LEU A 205 9.29 5.01 14.04
CA LEU A 205 8.18 5.73 14.67
C LEU A 205 7.11 4.80 15.25
N ILE A 206 7.05 3.54 14.81
CA ILE A 206 6.01 2.61 15.27
C ILE A 206 6.02 2.43 16.79
N PRO A 207 7.17 2.28 17.47
CA PRO A 207 7.19 2.18 18.94
C PRO A 207 6.52 3.38 19.63
N GLU A 208 6.69 4.59 19.11
CA GLU A 208 6.10 5.82 19.66
C GLU A 208 4.57 5.82 19.58
N LEU A 209 3.98 5.00 18.70
CA LEU A 209 2.53 4.85 18.59
C LEU A 209 1.92 4.08 19.76
N SER A 210 2.73 3.32 20.51
CA SER A 210 2.27 2.46 21.61
C SER A 210 1.89 3.22 22.87
N ASP A 211 2.60 4.32 23.17
CA ASP A 211 2.32 5.20 24.32
C ASP A 211 0.95 5.92 24.19
N GLU A 212 0.31 5.81 23.03
CA GLU A 212 -0.85 6.61 22.64
C GLU A 212 -2.08 5.77 22.30
N LEU A 213 -2.01 4.46 22.56
CA LEU A 213 -3.11 3.51 22.39
C LEU A 213 -3.75 3.20 23.76
N PRO A 214 -5.09 3.11 23.83
CA PRO A 214 -5.81 2.86 25.08
C PRO A 214 -5.65 1.45 25.62
#